data_AF-A0A7S0BHZ8-F1
#
_entry.id   AF-A0A7S0BHZ8-F1
#
_cell.length_a   1.000
_cell.length_b   1.000
_cell.length_c   1.000
_cell.angle_alpha   90.00
_cell.angle_beta   90.00
_cell.angle_gamma   90.00
#
_symmetry.space_group_name_H-M   'P 1'
#
loop_
_entity.id
_entity.type
_entity.pdbx_description
1 polymer ?
#
loop_
_entity_poly.entity_id
_entity_poly.type
_entity_poly.pdbx_seq_one_letter_code
_entity_poly.pdbx_strand_id
1 'polypeptide(L)'
;YNRQPRSGGGGGSAEELYKYIQSIDRAQYPAYRDIMGTWEYKDFSLIVDYVQSDPFAPPSRCRVRVPASRAGFSADLTSSKIRTVGFCDYLSRMFWRETNDAGADAVPESQGWHGSKGGAIMMEKPGQHVLERTSVLISKGFIEARFTITLPARGRSIEGLRAAAIFGDELPPIVANSLYARSLNLDHLRDHVISVEDQEHLRRVSLNKLGLVAFVVNGAVLPRKSGIDDAPMDKKKAILFESPPSL
;
A
#
# COMPACT_ATOMS: atom_id res chain seq x y z
N TYR A 1 28.86 -3.85 25.45
CA TYR A 1 27.83 -4.90 25.60
C TYR A 1 27.47 -5.45 24.23
N ASN A 2 28.22 -6.46 23.77
CA ASN A 2 27.95 -7.20 22.54
C ASN A 2 26.81 -8.19 22.82
N ARG A 3 25.56 -7.84 22.46
CA ARG A 3 24.58 -8.88 22.17
C ARG A 3 24.92 -9.42 20.79
N GLN A 4 25.31 -10.69 20.73
CA GLN A 4 25.34 -11.43 19.48
C GLN A 4 23.93 -11.36 18.85
N PRO A 5 23.80 -11.09 17.54
CA PRO A 5 22.52 -11.19 16.86
C PRO A 5 21.99 -12.62 17.06
N ARG A 6 20.70 -12.76 17.36
CA ARG A 6 20.06 -14.07 17.44
C ARG A 6 20.30 -14.81 16.13
N SER A 7 21.17 -15.82 16.17
CA SER A 7 21.38 -16.76 15.09
C SER A 7 20.20 -17.73 15.06
N GLY A 8 19.18 -17.38 14.28
CA GLY A 8 17.97 -18.17 14.04
C GLY A 8 16.97 -17.24 13.36
N GLY A 9 16.48 -17.61 12.17
CA GLY A 9 15.68 -16.75 11.29
C GLY A 9 14.69 -15.90 12.09
N GLY A 10 14.95 -14.59 12.14
CA GLY A 10 14.18 -13.66 12.96
C GLY A 10 12.70 -13.78 12.61
N GLY A 11 11.88 -14.12 13.59
CA GLY A 11 10.48 -14.43 13.32
C GLY A 11 9.84 -15.24 14.42
N GLY A 12 8.52 -15.36 14.33
CA GLY A 12 7.70 -15.99 15.35
C GLY A 12 6.22 -15.66 15.14
N SER A 13 5.44 -15.83 16.20
CA SER A 13 4.04 -15.41 16.26
C SER A 13 3.91 -13.89 16.45
N ALA A 14 2.77 -13.32 16.06
CA ALA A 14 2.44 -11.93 16.34
C ALA A 14 2.52 -11.60 17.84
N GLU A 15 2.12 -12.53 18.72
CA GLU A 15 2.21 -12.36 20.17
C GLU A 15 3.66 -12.24 20.67
N GLU A 16 4.59 -12.97 20.06
CA GLU A 16 6.02 -12.86 20.37
C GLU A 16 6.60 -11.53 19.90
N LEU A 17 6.18 -11.02 18.73
CA LEU A 17 6.53 -9.69 18.26
C LEU A 17 6.10 -8.62 19.27
N TYR A 18 4.84 -8.67 19.72
CA TYR A 18 4.30 -7.69 20.65
C TYR A 18 5.03 -7.71 21.99
N LYS A 19 5.23 -8.91 22.55
CA LYS A 19 5.99 -9.09 23.80
C LYS A 19 7.42 -8.56 23.67
N TYR A 20 8.09 -8.84 22.56
CA TYR A 20 9.44 -8.34 22.32
C TYR A 20 9.45 -6.80 22.26
N ILE A 21 8.58 -6.21 21.43
CA ILE A 21 8.51 -4.75 21.27
C ILE A 21 8.18 -4.04 22.59
N GLN A 22 7.25 -4.58 23.38
CA GLN A 22 6.93 -4.05 24.71
C GLN A 22 8.12 -4.16 25.68
N SER A 23 8.90 -5.25 25.60
CA SER A 23 10.08 -5.46 26.46
C SER A 23 11.22 -4.48 26.19
N ILE A 24 11.27 -3.89 24.99
CA ILE A 24 12.27 -2.89 24.60
C ILE A 24 11.73 -1.45 24.73
N ASP A 25 10.59 -1.24 25.38
CA ASP A 25 10.11 0.10 25.70
C ASP A 25 11.19 0.90 26.44
N ARG A 26 11.42 2.15 26.00
CA ARG A 26 12.48 3.06 26.48
C ARG A 26 13.92 2.58 26.28
N ALA A 27 14.14 1.42 25.64
CA ALA A 27 15.47 0.98 25.26
C ALA A 27 16.07 1.88 24.16
N GLN A 28 17.36 1.71 23.89
CA GLN A 28 18.01 2.42 22.79
C GLN A 28 17.51 1.92 21.44
N TYR A 29 17.31 2.86 20.50
CA TYR A 29 16.76 2.62 19.16
C TYR A 29 17.29 1.39 18.40
N PRO A 30 18.61 1.06 18.44
CA PRO A 30 19.13 -0.10 17.74
C PRO A 30 18.51 -1.44 18.15
N ALA A 31 17.85 -1.53 19.31
CA ALA A 31 17.14 -2.72 19.73
C ALA A 31 16.01 -3.12 18.76
N TYR A 32 15.42 -2.18 18.01
CA TYR A 32 14.47 -2.52 16.95
C TYR A 32 15.05 -3.46 15.89
N ARG A 33 16.37 -3.55 15.70
CA ARG A 33 16.94 -4.44 14.67
C ARG A 33 16.54 -5.91 14.83
N ASP A 34 16.24 -6.34 16.06
CA ASP A 34 15.84 -7.73 16.31
C ASP A 34 14.39 -8.01 15.87
N ILE A 35 13.60 -7.02 15.46
CA ILE A 35 12.26 -7.25 14.86
C ILE A 35 12.32 -7.67 13.39
N MET A 36 13.50 -7.63 12.76
CA MET A 36 13.65 -8.07 11.37
C MET A 36 13.28 -9.54 11.19
N GLY A 37 12.60 -9.83 10.09
CA GLY A 37 12.19 -11.17 9.69
C GLY A 37 10.67 -11.39 9.68
N THR A 38 10.20 -12.62 9.86
CA THR A 38 8.81 -13.02 9.51
C THR A 38 7.96 -13.33 10.74
N TRP A 39 6.83 -12.63 10.87
CA TRP A 39 5.90 -12.74 11.99
C TRP A 39 4.54 -13.21 11.50
N GLU A 40 4.08 -14.35 12.02
CA GLU A 40 2.83 -14.98 11.62
C GLU A 40 1.66 -14.38 12.40
N TYR A 41 0.73 -13.76 11.68
CA TYR A 41 -0.57 -13.36 12.19
C TYR A 41 -1.58 -14.44 11.83
N LYS A 42 -2.78 -14.36 12.42
CA LYS A 42 -3.85 -15.33 12.17
C LYS A 42 -4.12 -15.54 10.68
N ASP A 43 -4.27 -14.44 9.92
CA ASP A 43 -4.74 -14.47 8.53
C ASP A 43 -3.68 -14.13 7.49
N PHE A 44 -2.55 -13.55 7.88
CA PHE A 44 -1.45 -13.10 7.01
C PHE A 44 -0.09 -13.24 7.72
N SER A 45 1.01 -13.04 7.00
CA SER A 45 2.35 -12.95 7.58
C SER A 45 2.90 -11.54 7.36
N LEU A 46 3.50 -10.95 8.39
CA LEU A 46 4.28 -9.72 8.31
C LEU A 46 5.75 -10.07 8.10
N ILE A 47 6.43 -9.39 7.17
CA ILE A 47 7.85 -9.50 6.94
C ILE A 47 8.46 -8.12 7.15
N VAL A 48 9.37 -7.99 8.11
CA VAL A 48 10.16 -6.78 8.35
C VAL A 48 11.52 -6.96 7.67
N ASP A 49 11.67 -6.43 6.46
CA ASP A 49 12.87 -6.63 5.63
C ASP A 49 14.04 -5.75 6.10
N TYR A 50 13.74 -4.56 6.60
CA TYR A 50 14.74 -3.59 7.02
C TYR A 50 14.19 -2.69 8.12
N VAL A 51 14.99 -2.51 9.16
CA VAL A 51 14.71 -1.58 10.26
C VAL A 51 15.59 -0.34 10.11
N GLN A 52 14.97 0.84 10.17
CA GLN A 52 15.67 2.12 10.08
C GLN A 52 16.73 2.29 11.18
N SER A 53 17.85 2.96 10.88
CA SER A 53 19.01 3.07 11.78
C SER A 53 18.77 3.95 13.00
N ASP A 54 17.87 4.92 12.85
CA ASP A 54 17.45 5.91 13.83
C ASP A 54 16.08 6.48 13.42
N PRO A 55 15.39 7.26 14.28
CA PRO A 55 14.06 7.77 13.99
C PRO A 55 13.97 8.79 12.83
N PHE A 56 15.10 9.27 12.32
CA PHE A 56 15.18 10.26 11.23
C PHE A 56 15.63 9.65 9.90
N ALA A 57 16.08 8.39 9.94
CA ALA A 57 16.49 7.65 8.75
C ALA A 57 15.27 7.28 7.88
N PRO A 58 15.50 6.89 6.61
CA PRO A 58 14.45 6.35 5.77
C PRO A 58 13.64 5.25 6.48
N PRO A 59 12.30 5.26 6.37
CA PRO A 59 11.39 4.35 7.07
C PRO A 59 11.75 2.87 6.97
N SER A 60 11.38 2.10 7.99
CA SER A 60 11.54 0.64 7.99
C SER A 60 10.69 0.03 6.88
N ARG A 61 11.25 -0.92 6.12
CA ARG A 61 10.56 -1.56 4.99
C ARG A 61 9.90 -2.85 5.44
N CYS A 62 8.60 -2.93 5.18
CA CYS A 62 7.77 -4.05 5.59
C CYS A 62 6.97 -4.57 4.40
N ARG A 63 6.59 -5.83 4.48
CA ARG A 63 5.66 -6.47 3.57
C ARG A 63 4.68 -7.30 4.34
N VAL A 64 3.45 -7.40 3.86
CA VAL A 64 2.51 -8.42 4.32
C VAL A 64 2.23 -9.39 3.20
N ARG A 65 2.02 -10.66 3.55
CA ARG A 65 1.60 -11.70 2.63
C ARG A 65 0.29 -12.30 3.08
N VAL A 66 -0.74 -12.13 2.26
CA VAL A 66 -2.04 -12.77 2.46
C VAL A 66 -2.12 -14.00 1.55
N PRO A 67 -2.31 -15.22 2.08
CA PRO A 67 -2.51 -16.41 1.25
C PRO A 67 -3.69 -16.21 0.28
N ALA A 68 -3.50 -16.56 -0.99
CA ALA A 68 -4.54 -16.36 -2.01
C ALA A 68 -5.85 -17.11 -1.66
N SER A 69 -5.73 -18.29 -1.04
CA SER A 69 -6.85 -19.08 -0.54
C SER A 69 -7.67 -18.39 0.55
N ARG A 70 -7.09 -17.43 1.27
CA ARG A 70 -7.76 -16.62 2.31
C ARG A 70 -8.24 -15.28 1.78
N ALA A 71 -7.55 -14.72 0.79
CA ALA A 71 -7.88 -13.42 0.19
C ALA A 71 -9.25 -13.44 -0.52
N GLY A 72 -9.64 -14.59 -1.11
CA GLY A 72 -11.00 -14.81 -1.62
C GLY A 72 -11.31 -14.13 -2.96
N PHE A 73 -10.28 -13.72 -3.71
CA PHE A 73 -10.45 -13.12 -5.03
C PHE A 73 -10.58 -14.17 -6.13
N SER A 74 -11.38 -13.86 -7.14
CA SER A 74 -11.55 -14.72 -8.30
C SER A 74 -10.31 -14.69 -9.20
N ALA A 75 -10.01 -15.85 -9.80
CA ALA A 75 -8.86 -16.01 -10.71
C ALA A 75 -9.04 -15.22 -12.02
N ASP A 76 -10.25 -14.77 -12.35
CA ASP A 76 -10.48 -13.95 -13.54
C ASP A 76 -9.75 -12.59 -13.45
N LEU A 77 -9.51 -12.06 -12.24
CA LEU A 77 -8.79 -10.79 -12.03
C LEU A 77 -7.32 -10.86 -12.45
N THR A 78 -6.78 -12.06 -12.65
CA THR A 78 -5.39 -12.31 -13.04
C THR A 78 -5.27 -13.15 -14.31
N SER A 79 -6.35 -13.26 -15.10
CA SER A 79 -6.38 -14.06 -16.33
C SER A 79 -5.47 -13.51 -17.44
N SER A 80 -5.11 -12.23 -17.37
CA SER A 80 -4.16 -11.58 -18.28
C SER A 80 -3.20 -10.67 -17.51
N LYS A 81 -2.07 -10.29 -18.14
CA LYS A 81 -1.11 -9.37 -17.54
C LYS A 81 -1.78 -8.02 -17.20
N ILE A 82 -2.58 -7.47 -18.11
CA ILE A 82 -3.20 -6.15 -17.90
C ILE A 82 -4.26 -6.19 -16.79
N ARG A 83 -5.04 -7.26 -16.68
CA ARG A 83 -5.98 -7.44 -15.57
C ARG A 83 -5.25 -7.55 -14.23
N THR A 84 -4.13 -8.28 -14.21
CA THR A 84 -3.25 -8.35 -13.02
C THR A 84 -2.74 -6.97 -12.62
N VAL A 85 -2.32 -6.13 -13.58
CA VAL A 85 -1.88 -4.76 -13.31
C VAL A 85 -3.01 -3.91 -12.73
N GLY A 86 -4.19 -3.93 -13.32
CA GLY A 86 -5.36 -3.21 -12.79
C GLY A 86 -5.76 -3.70 -11.40
N PHE A 87 -5.69 -5.00 -11.14
CA PHE A 87 -6.00 -5.57 -9.83
C PHE A 87 -4.98 -5.15 -8.76
N CYS A 88 -3.67 -5.21 -9.06
CA CYS A 88 -2.62 -4.72 -8.16
C CYS A 88 -2.76 -3.22 -7.86
N ASP A 89 -3.10 -2.41 -8.86
CA ASP A 89 -3.33 -0.97 -8.70
C ASP A 89 -4.52 -0.71 -7.79
N TYR A 90 -5.64 -1.42 -7.98
CA TYR A 90 -6.81 -1.34 -7.12
C TYR A 90 -6.47 -1.63 -5.66
N LEU A 91 -5.79 -2.76 -5.38
CA LEU A 91 -5.40 -3.13 -4.03
C LEU A 91 -4.44 -2.12 -3.40
N SER A 92 -3.52 -1.55 -4.19
CA SER A 92 -2.63 -0.49 -3.71
C SER A 92 -3.41 0.76 -3.29
N ARG A 93 -4.44 1.15 -4.07
CA ARG A 93 -5.33 2.27 -3.72
C ARG A 93 -6.12 1.98 -2.45
N MET A 94 -6.61 0.76 -2.28
CA MET A 94 -7.35 0.36 -1.09
C MET A 94 -6.46 0.38 0.15
N PHE A 95 -5.25 -0.19 0.09
CA PHE A 95 -4.32 -0.17 1.21
C PHE A 95 -3.93 1.25 1.59
N TRP A 96 -3.59 2.10 0.60
CA TRP A 96 -3.28 3.50 0.84
C TRP A 96 -4.47 4.27 1.45
N ARG A 97 -5.70 4.00 0.99
CA ARG A 97 -6.90 4.62 1.55
C ARG A 97 -7.09 4.21 3.02
N GLU A 98 -7.01 2.93 3.33
CA GLU A 98 -7.16 2.45 4.71
C GLU A 98 -6.10 3.05 5.64
N THR A 99 -4.85 3.25 5.17
CA THR A 99 -3.83 3.95 5.97
C THR A 99 -4.20 5.41 6.24
N ASN A 100 -4.80 6.10 5.27
CA ASN A 100 -5.14 7.52 5.38
C ASN A 100 -6.43 7.76 6.20
N ASP A 101 -7.47 6.97 5.94
CA ASP A 101 -8.77 7.08 6.62
C ASP A 101 -8.66 6.73 8.12
N ALA A 102 -7.75 5.80 8.47
CA ALA A 102 -7.44 5.48 9.87
C ALA A 102 -6.53 6.53 10.55
N GLY A 103 -6.00 7.51 9.82
CA GLY A 103 -4.99 8.44 10.30
C GLY A 103 -3.65 7.77 10.64
N ALA A 104 -3.42 6.54 10.18
CA ALA A 104 -2.21 5.77 10.43
C ALA A 104 -1.01 6.29 9.63
N ASP A 105 -1.21 7.14 8.63
CA ASP A 105 -0.15 7.85 7.91
C ASP A 105 0.24 9.18 8.58
N ALA A 106 -0.48 9.60 9.63
CA ALA A 106 -0.21 10.84 10.33
C ALA A 106 1.10 10.74 11.13
N VAL A 107 2.03 11.66 10.83
CA VAL A 107 3.22 11.87 11.67
C VAL A 107 2.86 12.96 12.69
N PRO A 108 2.99 12.70 14.00
CA PRO A 108 2.72 13.73 15.01
C PRO A 108 3.52 15.01 14.73
N GLU A 109 2.90 16.17 14.92
CA GLU A 109 3.59 17.46 14.81
C GLU A 109 4.86 17.48 15.69
N SER A 110 5.96 17.94 15.10
CA SER A 110 7.27 17.96 15.75
C SER A 110 7.28 18.88 16.97
N GLN A 111 7.14 18.32 18.16
CA GLN A 111 7.30 19.00 19.47
C GLN A 111 8.78 19.26 19.83
N GLY A 112 9.62 19.58 18.84
CA GLY A 112 11.06 19.77 18.99
C GLY A 112 11.91 18.47 18.95
N TRP A 113 13.21 18.59 19.26
CA TRP A 113 14.16 17.46 19.18
C TRP A 113 13.75 16.25 20.03
N HIS A 114 13.18 16.51 21.20
CA HIS A 114 12.74 15.53 22.20
C HIS A 114 11.26 15.10 22.07
N GLY A 115 10.54 15.54 21.04
CA GLY A 115 9.17 15.10 20.78
C GLY A 115 9.09 13.64 20.37
N SER A 116 7.92 13.03 20.57
CA SER A 116 7.58 11.72 19.97
C SER A 116 7.57 11.87 18.44
N LYS A 117 8.20 10.92 17.74
CA LYS A 117 8.33 10.91 16.28
C LYS A 117 7.99 9.55 15.72
N GLY A 118 7.64 9.54 14.44
CA GLY A 118 7.23 8.35 13.71
C GLY A 118 5.85 7.85 14.17
N GLY A 119 5.64 6.57 13.96
CA GLY A 119 4.42 5.84 14.20
C GLY A 119 3.47 5.81 13.01
N ALA A 120 3.96 6.11 11.81
CA ALA A 120 3.16 6.13 10.59
C ALA A 120 3.39 4.89 9.72
N ILE A 121 2.30 4.29 9.24
CA ILE A 121 2.24 3.25 8.20
C ILE A 121 1.99 3.93 6.86
N MET A 122 2.88 3.73 5.88
CA MET A 122 2.80 4.42 4.60
C MET A 122 3.02 3.47 3.42
N MET A 123 2.11 3.51 2.45
CA MET A 123 2.29 2.94 1.12
C MET A 123 2.45 4.07 0.09
N GLU A 124 3.15 3.81 -1.01
CA GLU A 124 3.18 4.72 -2.16
C GLU A 124 1.76 5.02 -2.64
N LYS A 125 1.37 6.31 -2.65
CA LYS A 125 0.07 6.75 -3.14
C LYS A 125 -0.02 6.58 -4.66
N PRO A 126 -0.94 5.76 -5.20
CA PRO A 126 -1.14 5.70 -6.64
C PRO A 126 -1.69 7.02 -7.19
N GLY A 127 -1.11 7.51 -8.29
CA GLY A 127 -1.63 8.65 -9.04
C GLY A 127 -2.86 8.29 -9.88
N GLN A 128 -3.23 9.15 -10.84
CA GLN A 128 -4.35 8.86 -11.75
C GLN A 128 -4.03 7.76 -12.77
N HIS A 129 -2.75 7.51 -13.03
CA HIS A 129 -2.31 6.46 -13.95
C HIS A 129 -2.25 5.10 -13.28
N VAL A 130 -2.74 4.08 -13.98
CA VAL A 130 -2.59 2.67 -13.62
C VAL A 130 -1.26 2.16 -14.19
N LEU A 131 -0.30 1.86 -13.32
CA LEU A 131 1.03 1.39 -13.69
C LEU A 131 1.32 0.06 -13.01
N GLU A 132 2.13 -0.78 -13.66
CA GLU A 132 2.74 -1.94 -13.02
C GLU A 132 3.73 -1.45 -11.95
N ARG A 133 3.45 -1.76 -10.68
CA ARG A 133 4.21 -1.31 -9.50
C ARG A 133 4.59 -2.48 -8.62
N THR A 134 5.44 -2.20 -7.63
CA THR A 134 5.83 -3.17 -6.61
C THR A 134 5.11 -2.98 -5.27
N SER A 135 4.24 -1.97 -5.15
CA SER A 135 3.43 -1.68 -3.96
C SER A 135 2.51 -2.86 -3.61
N VAL A 136 1.89 -3.47 -4.62
CA VAL A 136 1.15 -4.73 -4.48
C VAL A 136 1.55 -5.67 -5.61
N LEU A 137 1.77 -6.94 -5.26
CA LEU A 137 2.17 -7.99 -6.18
C LEU A 137 1.29 -9.23 -5.96
N ILE A 138 0.82 -9.82 -7.06
CA ILE A 138 0.13 -11.11 -7.02
C ILE A 138 1.11 -12.21 -7.42
N SER A 139 1.21 -13.25 -6.59
CA SER A 139 1.95 -14.47 -6.87
C SER A 139 1.00 -15.68 -6.85
N LYS A 140 1.46 -16.83 -7.33
CA LYS A 140 0.64 -18.07 -7.42
C LYS A 140 0.11 -18.58 -6.07
N GLY A 141 0.58 -18.08 -4.94
CA GLY A 141 0.12 -18.49 -3.60
C GLY A 141 -0.29 -17.38 -2.65
N PHE A 142 -0.01 -16.11 -2.97
CA PHE A 142 -0.26 -14.99 -2.05
C PHE A 142 -0.37 -13.66 -2.78
N ILE A 143 -1.02 -12.72 -2.08
CA ILE A 143 -0.99 -11.29 -2.35
C ILE A 143 0.05 -10.68 -1.42
N GLU A 144 1.00 -9.94 -1.98
CA GLU A 144 2.02 -9.23 -1.21
C GLU A 144 1.80 -7.72 -1.33
N ALA A 145 1.64 -7.04 -0.20
CA ALA A 145 1.62 -5.59 -0.13
C ALA A 145 2.92 -5.09 0.53
N ARG A 146 3.56 -4.10 -0.07
CA ARG A 146 4.82 -3.50 0.39
C ARG A 146 4.57 -2.08 0.86
N PHE A 147 5.05 -1.78 2.05
CA PHE A 147 4.83 -0.50 2.71
C PHE A 147 5.99 -0.21 3.65
N THR A 148 5.90 0.93 4.33
CA THR A 148 6.88 1.34 5.32
C THR A 148 6.22 1.65 6.65
N ILE A 149 6.99 1.48 7.72
CA ILE A 149 6.62 1.89 9.07
C ILE A 149 7.72 2.80 9.61
N THR A 150 7.36 4.01 10.00
CA THR A 150 8.24 4.82 10.84
C THR A 150 8.11 4.32 12.27
N LEU A 151 9.11 3.61 12.79
CA LEU A 151 9.09 3.06 14.14
C LEU A 151 9.19 4.18 15.19
N PRO A 152 8.26 4.22 16.17
CA PRO A 152 8.11 5.35 17.07
C PRO A 152 9.23 5.42 18.12
N ALA A 153 9.62 6.64 18.44
CA ALA A 153 10.63 6.94 19.45
C ALA A 153 10.53 8.37 19.97
N ARG A 154 11.06 8.57 21.18
CA ARG A 154 11.30 9.87 21.79
C ARG A 154 12.81 10.11 21.89
N GLY A 155 13.34 10.99 21.05
CA GLY A 155 14.80 11.10 20.89
C GLY A 155 15.36 9.78 20.37
N ARG A 156 16.29 9.13 21.10
CA ARG A 156 16.82 7.80 20.75
C ARG A 156 16.22 6.65 21.56
N SER A 157 15.21 6.95 22.38
CA SER A 157 14.53 5.97 23.21
C SER A 157 13.28 5.45 22.50
N ILE A 158 13.14 4.13 22.44
CA ILE A 158 12.02 3.43 21.81
C ILE A 158 10.71 3.74 22.54
N GLU A 159 9.63 3.99 21.80
CA GLU A 159 8.26 4.02 22.32
C GLU A 159 7.60 2.66 22.04
N GLY A 160 7.96 1.65 22.83
CA GLY A 160 7.63 0.25 22.58
C GLY A 160 6.14 -0.02 22.69
N LEU A 161 5.46 0.61 23.66
CA LEU A 161 4.01 0.49 23.78
C LEU A 161 3.28 1.00 22.53
N ARG A 162 3.73 2.14 21.97
CA ARG A 162 3.17 2.70 20.73
C ARG A 162 3.49 1.83 19.52
N ALA A 163 4.71 1.32 19.43
CA ALA A 163 5.09 0.38 18.37
C ALA A 163 4.23 -0.89 18.43
N ALA A 164 3.99 -1.44 19.62
CA ALA A 164 3.12 -2.60 19.78
C ALA A 164 1.70 -2.33 19.29
N ALA A 165 1.14 -1.14 19.56
CA ALA A 165 -0.18 -0.74 19.03
C ALA A 165 -0.19 -0.65 17.49
N ILE A 166 0.87 -0.14 16.87
CA ILE A 166 0.96 -0.10 15.39
C ILE A 166 0.91 -1.52 14.80
N PHE A 167 1.69 -2.45 15.36
CA PHE A 167 1.74 -3.83 14.86
C PHE A 167 0.53 -4.68 15.27
N GLY A 168 -0.10 -4.37 16.40
CA GLY A 168 -1.19 -5.16 17.00
C GLY A 168 -2.59 -4.66 16.65
N ASP A 169 -2.76 -3.35 16.63
CA ASP A 169 -4.08 -2.72 16.59
C ASP A 169 -4.31 -1.96 15.28
N GLU A 170 -3.29 -1.31 14.71
CA GLU A 170 -3.45 -0.50 13.49
C GLU A 170 -3.23 -1.30 12.20
N LEU A 171 -2.15 -2.09 12.11
CA LEU A 171 -1.81 -2.84 10.91
C LEU A 171 -2.86 -3.91 10.53
N PRO A 172 -3.38 -4.74 11.46
CA PRO A 172 -4.28 -5.82 11.07
C PRO A 172 -5.59 -5.35 10.42
N PRO A 173 -6.30 -4.31 10.92
CA PRO A 173 -7.46 -3.76 10.23
C PRO A 173 -7.15 -3.23 8.82
N ILE A 174 -6.04 -2.53 8.63
CA ILE A 174 -5.62 -2.03 7.31
C ILE A 174 -5.48 -3.20 6.32
N VAL A 175 -4.81 -4.27 6.74
CA VAL A 175 -4.65 -5.49 5.93
C VAL A 175 -6.01 -6.17 5.67
N ALA A 176 -6.84 -6.31 6.70
CA ALA A 176 -8.15 -6.95 6.63
C ALA A 176 -9.12 -6.22 5.69
N ASN A 177 -9.08 -4.89 5.67
CA ASN A 177 -10.00 -4.06 4.89
C ASN A 177 -9.54 -3.85 3.45
N SER A 178 -8.23 -3.94 3.18
CA SER A 178 -7.68 -3.66 1.84
C SER A 178 -7.34 -4.89 1.00
N LEU A 179 -7.02 -6.03 1.62
CA LEU A 179 -6.46 -7.21 0.90
C LEU A 179 -7.37 -8.45 0.93
N TYR A 180 -8.62 -8.33 1.34
CA TYR A 180 -9.59 -9.43 1.35
C TYR A 180 -10.86 -9.07 0.59
N ALA A 181 -11.30 -9.95 -0.30
CA ALA A 181 -12.49 -9.77 -1.13
C ALA A 181 -13.75 -9.45 -0.32
N ARG A 182 -13.92 -10.09 0.84
CA ARG A 182 -15.07 -9.88 1.74
C ARG A 182 -15.21 -8.44 2.26
N SER A 183 -14.12 -7.68 2.25
CA SER A 183 -14.07 -6.31 2.78
C SER A 183 -14.16 -5.25 1.68
N LEU A 184 -14.20 -5.67 0.41
CA LEU A 184 -14.14 -4.78 -0.74
C LEU A 184 -15.46 -4.78 -1.52
N ASN A 185 -15.74 -3.65 -2.17
CA ASN A 185 -16.77 -3.59 -3.21
C ASN A 185 -16.25 -4.32 -4.46
N LEU A 186 -16.69 -5.57 -4.65
CA LEU A 186 -16.23 -6.43 -5.73
C LEU A 186 -16.71 -5.98 -7.12
N ASP A 187 -17.84 -5.28 -7.20
CA ASP A 187 -18.33 -4.75 -8.47
C ASP A 187 -17.49 -3.56 -8.91
N HIS A 188 -17.17 -2.65 -7.98
CA HIS A 188 -16.24 -1.54 -8.26
C HIS A 188 -14.82 -2.03 -8.61
N LEU A 189 -14.35 -3.10 -7.97
CA LEU A 189 -13.09 -3.76 -8.34
C LEU A 189 -13.14 -4.31 -9.78
N ARG A 190 -14.22 -5.01 -10.14
CA ARG A 190 -14.39 -5.54 -11.50
C ARG A 190 -14.42 -4.43 -12.53
N ASP A 191 -15.20 -3.38 -12.29
CA ASP A 191 -15.30 -2.21 -13.18
C ASP A 191 -13.94 -1.53 -13.36
N HIS A 192 -13.16 -1.40 -12.29
CA HIS A 192 -11.80 -0.87 -12.38
C HIS A 192 -10.90 -1.72 -13.29
N VAL A 193 -10.89 -3.04 -13.09
CA VAL A 193 -10.06 -3.96 -13.89
C VAL A 193 -10.50 -3.97 -15.36
N ILE A 194 -11.81 -4.02 -15.62
CA ILE A 194 -12.38 -3.98 -16.98
C ILE A 194 -12.01 -2.66 -17.66
N SER A 195 -12.15 -1.53 -16.97
CA SER A 195 -11.79 -0.22 -17.53
C SER A 195 -10.32 -0.15 -17.96
N VAL A 196 -9.41 -0.73 -17.18
CA VAL A 196 -7.98 -0.79 -17.52
C VAL A 196 -7.72 -1.71 -18.71
N GLU A 197 -8.39 -2.87 -18.76
CA GLU A 197 -8.30 -3.81 -19.86
C GLU A 197 -8.82 -3.21 -21.17
N ASP A 198 -9.97 -2.53 -21.14
CA ASP A 198 -10.56 -1.85 -22.30
C ASP A 198 -9.62 -0.76 -22.83
N GLN A 199 -9.03 0.04 -21.95
CA GLN A 199 -8.07 1.07 -22.34
C GLN A 199 -6.82 0.48 -23.03
N GLU A 200 -6.29 -0.63 -22.53
CA GLU A 200 -5.16 -1.31 -23.17
C GLU A 200 -5.56 -1.94 -24.50
N HIS A 201 -6.75 -2.54 -24.58
CA HIS A 201 -7.27 -3.11 -25.83
C HIS A 201 -7.45 -2.02 -26.90
N LEU A 202 -8.06 -0.89 -26.55
CA LEU A 202 -8.21 0.26 -27.44
C LEU A 202 -6.85 0.70 -27.98
N ARG A 203 -5.86 0.88 -27.09
CA ARG A 203 -4.53 1.39 -27.43
C ARG A 203 -3.71 0.41 -28.28
N ARG A 204 -3.74 -0.88 -27.96
CA ARG A 204 -2.87 -1.90 -28.58
C ARG A 204 -3.47 -2.55 -29.81
N VAL A 205 -4.79 -2.68 -29.86
CA VAL A 205 -5.48 -3.48 -30.88
C VAL A 205 -6.35 -2.59 -31.77
N SER A 206 -7.29 -1.85 -31.18
CA SER A 206 -8.32 -1.16 -31.95
C SER A 206 -7.77 -0.03 -32.80
N LEU A 207 -6.86 0.81 -32.26
CA LEU A 207 -6.29 1.94 -33.00
C LEU A 207 -5.64 1.51 -34.32
N ASN A 208 -4.73 0.54 -34.27
CA ASN A 208 -4.03 0.06 -35.46
C ASN A 208 -5.00 -0.55 -36.50
N LYS A 209 -5.94 -1.40 -36.05
CA LYS A 209 -6.95 -2.02 -36.93
C LYS A 209 -7.81 -1.01 -37.67
N LEU A 210 -8.04 0.15 -37.06
CA LEU A 210 -8.85 1.25 -37.63
C LEU A 210 -8.00 2.29 -38.36
N GLY A 211 -6.67 2.11 -38.45
CA GLY A 211 -5.78 3.10 -39.07
C GLY A 211 -5.66 4.40 -38.28
N LEU A 212 -6.00 4.38 -36.98
CA LEU A 212 -5.98 5.53 -36.09
C LEU A 212 -4.68 5.59 -35.28
N VAL A 213 -4.22 6.80 -34.96
CA VAL A 213 -3.08 7.03 -34.06
C VAL A 213 -3.50 7.46 -32.66
N ALA A 214 -4.74 7.92 -32.50
CA ALA A 214 -5.31 8.37 -31.24
C ALA A 214 -6.84 8.22 -31.27
N PHE A 215 -7.44 8.19 -30.08
CA PHE A 215 -8.88 8.21 -29.87
C PHE A 215 -9.18 9.02 -28.60
N VAL A 216 -10.17 9.91 -28.67
CA VAL A 216 -10.68 10.68 -27.53
C VAL A 216 -12.17 10.43 -27.42
N VAL A 217 -12.60 9.90 -26.28
CA VAL A 217 -14.02 9.58 -26.06
C VAL A 217 -14.83 10.87 -25.86
N ASN A 218 -16.01 10.94 -26.48
CA ASN A 218 -16.98 11.98 -26.19
C ASN A 218 -17.36 11.97 -24.70
N GLY A 219 -17.51 13.16 -24.12
CA GLY A 219 -17.75 13.33 -22.69
C GLY A 219 -16.48 13.35 -21.83
N ALA A 220 -15.29 13.21 -22.41
CA ALA A 220 -14.03 13.27 -21.66
C ALA A 220 -13.83 14.64 -20.98
N VAL A 221 -13.32 14.62 -19.76
CA VAL A 221 -12.86 15.82 -19.02
C VAL A 221 -11.35 15.92 -19.17
N LEU A 222 -10.90 16.75 -20.11
CA LEU A 222 -9.47 16.96 -20.40
C LEU A 222 -8.79 17.96 -19.44
N PRO A 223 -9.42 19.08 -19.05
CA PRO A 223 -8.81 20.02 -18.11
C PRO A 223 -8.52 19.38 -16.75
N ARG A 224 -7.35 19.66 -16.19
CA ARG A 224 -6.95 19.21 -14.84
C ARG A 224 -7.50 20.16 -13.78
N LYS A 225 -7.55 19.69 -12.54
CA LYS A 225 -8.07 20.44 -11.41
C LYS A 225 -7.22 21.66 -11.09
N SER A 226 -5.89 21.56 -11.17
CA SER A 226 -4.95 22.69 -11.10
C SER A 226 -3.59 22.30 -11.67
N GLY A 227 -2.62 23.24 -11.70
CA GLY A 227 -1.25 22.97 -12.15
C GLY A 227 -0.44 22.02 -11.25
N ILE A 228 -0.92 21.75 -10.03
CA ILE A 228 -0.30 20.81 -9.08
C ILE A 228 -1.22 19.60 -8.76
N ASP A 229 -2.49 19.74 -9.12
CA ASP A 229 -3.64 18.83 -9.02
C ASP A 229 -3.88 17.97 -10.26
N ASP A 230 -3.22 16.83 -10.46
CA ASP A 230 -3.49 15.99 -11.65
C ASP A 230 -4.83 15.24 -11.58
N ALA A 231 -5.78 15.56 -10.71
CA ALA A 231 -7.17 15.11 -10.85
C ALA A 231 -7.90 15.83 -12.00
N PRO A 232 -8.99 15.26 -12.55
CA PRO A 232 -9.84 15.99 -13.49
C PRO A 232 -10.47 17.21 -12.83
N MET A 233 -10.67 18.28 -13.61
CA MET A 233 -11.50 19.41 -13.22
C MET A 233 -12.91 18.92 -12.85
N ASP A 234 -13.58 19.62 -11.93
CA ASP A 234 -14.99 19.35 -11.64
C ASP A 234 -15.82 19.37 -12.93
N LYS A 235 -16.52 18.28 -13.21
CA LYS A 235 -17.34 18.09 -14.41
C LYS A 235 -18.40 19.18 -14.56
N LYS A 236 -18.86 19.79 -13.46
CA LYS A 236 -19.82 20.92 -13.48
C LYS A 236 -19.22 22.21 -14.05
N LYS A 237 -17.89 22.32 -14.08
CA LYS A 237 -17.13 23.48 -14.56
C LYS A 237 -16.40 23.21 -15.88
N ALA A 238 -16.13 21.95 -16.18
CA ALA A 238 -15.41 21.56 -17.38
C ALA A 238 -16.31 21.57 -18.61
N ILE A 239 -15.78 22.03 -19.74
CA ILE A 239 -16.36 21.77 -21.07
C ILE A 239 -15.96 20.36 -21.45
N LEU A 240 -16.95 19.49 -21.71
CA LEU A 240 -16.72 18.11 -22.08
C LEU A 240 -16.28 18.03 -23.54
N PHE A 241 -15.36 17.10 -23.84
CA PHE A 241 -14.95 16.87 -25.22
C PHE A 241 -16.10 16.30 -26.06
N GLU A 242 -16.27 16.81 -27.26
CA GLU A 242 -17.17 16.27 -28.28
C GLU A 242 -16.45 16.30 -29.63
N SER A 243 -16.34 15.14 -30.28
CA SER A 243 -15.74 15.01 -31.59
C SER A 243 -16.61 15.67 -32.65
N PRO A 244 -16.04 16.45 -33.60
CA PRO A 244 -16.81 16.91 -34.74
C PRO A 244 -17.26 15.72 -35.59
N PRO A 245 -18.46 15.76 -36.21
CA PRO A 245 -18.98 14.63 -37.02
C PRO A 245 -18.10 14.22 -38.21
N SER A 246 -17.15 15.07 -38.61
CA SER A 246 -16.25 14.86 -39.74
C SER A 246 -15.01 14.02 -39.39
N LEU A 247 -14.81 13.66 -38.11
CA LEU A 247 -13.65 12.91 -37.60
C LEU A 247 -14.09 11.58 -36.96
#